data_AF-A0A7V2HX42-F1
#
_entry.id   AF-A0A7V2HX42-F1
#
_cell.length_a   1.000
_cell.length_b   1.000
_cell.length_c   1.000
_cell.angle_alpha   90.00
_cell.angle_beta   90.00
_cell.angle_gamma   90.00
#
_symmetry.space_group_name_H-M   'P 1'
#
loop_
_entity.id
_entity.type
_entity.pdbx_description
1 polymer ?
#
loop_
_entity_poly.entity_id
_entity_poly.type
_entity_poly.pdbx_seq_one_letter_code
_entity_poly.pdbx_strand_id
1 'polypeptide(L)'
;MTEKPTKAGQARILFSNDVSQPVRQDREIYLPDNPELEFYDLVKSRQFLVRLPARTAHDRDEHVWFGGTDEKPFLVRLQGEAFLKFIHHGEEGFFAGLVPESARELVNERGLTLRRQGDIFAVDLATSWEEIIKAYRIIGGVSLEPKQETGPLFGTRHEIESIGVPSLKIFGQSLGFVSSGRLQAPDHRPLELETPHALFQARYLWSPKDAD
;
A
#
# COMPACT_ATOMS: atom_id res chain seq x y z
N MET A 1 14.83 23.86 -21.00
CA MET A 1 15.07 23.15 -19.73
C MET A 1 13.76 23.20 -18.96
N THR A 2 13.15 22.05 -18.71
CA THR A 2 11.94 21.95 -17.89
C THR A 2 12.33 22.24 -16.44
N GLU A 3 11.60 23.13 -15.77
CA GLU A 3 11.87 23.48 -14.37
C GLU A 3 11.65 22.26 -13.48
N LYS A 4 12.57 22.03 -12.52
CA LYS A 4 12.45 20.90 -11.60
C LYS A 4 11.30 21.14 -10.61
N PRO A 5 10.49 20.12 -10.30
CA PRO A 5 9.39 20.26 -9.35
C PRO A 5 9.93 20.57 -7.96
N THR A 6 9.34 21.54 -7.27
CA THR A 6 9.74 21.93 -5.91
C THR A 6 8.78 21.42 -4.84
N LYS A 7 7.64 20.84 -5.24
CA LYS A 7 6.60 20.32 -4.36
C LYS A 7 5.81 19.18 -5.01
N ALA A 8 5.27 18.29 -4.18
CA ALA A 8 4.20 17.38 -4.53
C ALA A 8 3.14 17.37 -3.41
N GLY A 9 2.03 18.06 -3.63
CA GLY A 9 1.05 18.35 -2.57
C GLY A 9 1.66 19.20 -1.44
N GLN A 10 1.74 18.64 -0.24
CA GLN A 10 2.35 19.27 0.94
C GLN A 10 3.85 18.94 1.09
N ALA A 11 4.34 17.91 0.42
CA ALA A 11 5.75 17.52 0.45
C ALA A 11 6.60 18.54 -0.31
N ARG A 12 7.70 18.98 0.29
CA ARG A 12 8.72 19.80 -0.39
C ARG A 12 9.71 18.88 -1.08
N ILE A 13 10.01 19.14 -2.34
CA ILE A 13 10.98 18.37 -3.12
C ILE A 13 12.25 19.18 -3.23
N LEU A 14 13.37 18.59 -2.81
CA LEU A 14 14.70 19.20 -2.84
C LEU A 14 15.63 18.30 -3.66
N PHE A 15 16.26 18.85 -4.68
CA PHE A 15 17.30 18.15 -5.43
C PHE A 15 18.65 18.47 -4.79
N SER A 16 19.40 17.44 -4.38
CA SER A 16 20.68 17.60 -3.70
C SER A 16 21.74 16.64 -4.25
N ASN A 17 22.99 17.12 -4.31
CA ASN A 17 24.16 16.29 -4.62
C ASN A 17 24.60 15.41 -3.43
N ASP A 18 24.09 15.68 -2.23
CA ASP A 18 24.49 15.00 -1.00
C ASP A 18 23.73 13.68 -0.77
N VAL A 19 22.66 13.43 -1.54
CA VAL A 19 21.88 12.19 -1.47
C VAL A 19 22.11 11.37 -2.72
N SER A 20 22.42 10.08 -2.55
CA SER A 20 22.63 9.15 -3.68
C SER A 20 21.35 8.40 -4.07
N GLN A 21 20.35 8.40 -3.18
CA GLN A 21 19.03 7.79 -3.37
C GLN A 21 17.95 8.70 -2.77
N PRO A 22 16.71 8.65 -3.28
CA PRO A 22 15.58 9.35 -2.68
C PRO A 22 15.41 8.99 -1.21
N VAL A 23 15.25 10.02 -0.38
CA VAL A 23 15.02 9.86 1.05
C VAL A 23 14.02 10.91 1.53
N ARG A 24 13.16 10.52 2.48
CA ARG A 24 12.25 11.43 3.17
C ARG A 24 12.80 11.77 4.54
N GLN A 25 12.78 13.06 4.87
CA GLN A 25 13.04 13.59 6.20
C GLN A 25 11.86 14.50 6.56
N ASP A 26 10.98 14.01 7.43
CA ASP A 26 9.72 14.66 7.79
C ASP A 26 8.87 15.06 6.56
N ARG A 27 8.82 16.37 6.27
CA ARG A 27 8.03 16.96 5.17
C ARG A 27 8.83 17.16 3.88
N GLU A 28 10.11 16.85 3.92
CA GLU A 28 11.03 17.11 2.84
C GLU A 28 11.44 15.78 2.19
N ILE A 29 11.34 15.74 0.87
CA ILE A 29 11.79 14.62 0.06
C ILE A 29 13.01 15.10 -0.72
N TYR A 30 14.15 14.50 -0.38
CA TYR A 30 15.42 14.75 -1.02
C TYR A 30 15.58 13.78 -2.17
N LEU A 31 15.68 14.29 -3.39
CA LEU A 31 15.99 13.54 -4.60
C LEU A 31 17.44 13.83 -5.00
N PRO A 32 18.15 12.85 -5.58
CA PRO A 32 19.49 13.13 -6.09
C PRO A 32 19.41 14.12 -7.25
N ASP A 33 20.34 15.07 -7.28
CA ASP A 33 20.54 15.97 -8.42
C ASP A 33 21.23 15.22 -9.58
N ASN A 34 20.49 14.30 -10.21
CA ASN A 34 20.96 13.49 -11.33
C ASN A 34 20.24 13.91 -12.62
N PRO A 35 20.94 14.27 -13.71
CA PRO A 35 20.33 14.62 -14.99
C PRO A 35 19.57 13.47 -15.68
N GLU A 36 19.87 12.23 -15.33
CA GLU A 36 19.19 11.03 -15.85
C GLU A 36 18.01 10.58 -14.97
N LEU A 37 17.71 11.31 -13.89
CA LEU A 37 16.53 11.03 -13.07
C LEU A 37 15.26 11.29 -13.88
N GLU A 38 14.39 10.29 -13.93
CA GLU A 38 13.08 10.42 -14.54
C GLU A 38 12.04 10.73 -13.45
N PHE A 39 11.28 11.80 -13.63
CA PHE A 39 10.24 12.26 -12.71
C PHE A 39 8.89 12.29 -13.41
N TYR A 40 7.89 11.67 -12.81
CA TYR A 40 6.54 11.58 -13.33
C TYR A 40 5.55 12.13 -12.31
N ASP A 41 4.86 13.20 -12.65
CA ASP A 41 3.77 13.74 -11.86
C ASP A 41 2.56 12.80 -11.86
N LEU A 42 1.97 12.57 -10.69
CA LEU A 42 0.73 11.82 -10.50
C LEU A 42 -0.28 12.65 -9.69
N VAL A 43 -1.57 12.33 -9.84
CA VAL A 43 -2.68 12.90 -9.06
C VAL A 43 -2.61 14.43 -9.02
N LYS A 44 -2.50 15.05 -10.21
CA LYS A 44 -2.37 16.52 -10.36
C LYS A 44 -1.24 17.11 -9.49
N SER A 45 -0.05 16.51 -9.56
CA SER A 45 1.16 16.89 -8.81
C SER A 45 1.00 16.80 -7.28
N ARG A 46 0.12 15.94 -6.78
CA ARG A 46 0.09 15.59 -5.35
C ARG A 46 1.06 14.46 -5.03
N GLN A 47 1.28 13.58 -5.98
CA GLN A 47 2.12 12.39 -5.85
C GLN A 47 3.04 12.32 -7.07
N PHE A 48 4.05 11.47 -7.01
CA PHE A 48 4.99 11.31 -8.11
C PHE A 48 5.61 9.91 -8.13
N LEU A 49 6.11 9.52 -9.29
CA LEU A 49 7.06 8.44 -9.46
C LEU A 49 8.42 9.01 -9.84
N VAL A 50 9.47 8.47 -9.21
CA VAL A 50 10.86 8.73 -9.57
C VAL A 50 11.50 7.42 -9.95
N ARG A 51 12.19 7.40 -11.08
CA ARG A 51 13.02 6.29 -11.51
C ARG A 51 14.46 6.78 -11.62
N LEU A 52 15.36 6.06 -10.97
CA LEU A 52 16.80 6.27 -11.14
C LEU A 52 17.38 5.25 -12.13
N PRO A 53 18.32 5.66 -12.99
CA PRO A 53 19.02 4.74 -13.86
C PRO A 53 19.82 3.73 -13.03
N ALA A 54 19.79 2.47 -13.47
CA ALA A 54 20.62 1.41 -12.89
C ALA A 54 22.11 1.75 -13.09
N ARG A 55 22.90 1.70 -12.01
CA ARG A 55 24.35 2.00 -12.09
C ARG A 55 25.17 0.84 -12.66
N THR A 56 24.64 -0.39 -12.62
CA THR A 56 25.28 -1.57 -13.16
C THR A 56 24.28 -2.48 -13.87
N ALA A 57 24.76 -3.34 -14.79
CA ALA A 57 23.94 -4.34 -15.47
C ALA A 57 23.42 -5.47 -14.55
N HIS A 58 23.85 -5.51 -13.28
CA HIS A 58 23.30 -6.36 -12.22
C HIS A 58 22.23 -5.64 -11.38
N ASP A 59 22.21 -4.31 -11.35
CA ASP A 59 21.15 -3.48 -10.75
C ASP A 59 19.94 -3.30 -11.70
N ARG A 60 19.65 -4.29 -12.56
CA ARG A 60 18.57 -4.21 -13.57
C ARG A 60 17.18 -4.00 -12.98
N ASP A 61 17.02 -4.19 -11.67
CA ASP A 61 15.82 -3.76 -10.97
C ASP A 61 15.89 -2.24 -10.82
N GLU A 62 15.37 -1.55 -11.83
CA GLU A 62 15.15 -0.11 -11.84
C GLU A 62 14.67 0.33 -10.47
N HIS A 63 15.42 1.23 -9.84
CA HIS A 63 15.05 1.71 -8.54
C HIS A 63 13.93 2.73 -8.72
N VAL A 64 12.71 2.33 -8.33
CA VAL A 64 11.50 3.13 -8.47
C VAL A 64 11.08 3.58 -7.09
N TRP A 65 10.79 4.87 -6.94
CA TRP A 65 10.20 5.43 -5.74
C TRP A 65 8.85 6.04 -6.06
N PHE A 66 7.90 5.80 -5.18
CA PHE A 66 6.60 6.44 -5.17
C PHE A 66 6.51 7.34 -3.94
N GLY A 67 6.15 8.59 -4.15
CA GLY A 67 6.13 9.57 -3.06
C GLY A 67 5.23 10.75 -3.34
N GLY A 68 5.29 11.72 -2.44
CA GLY A 68 4.50 12.94 -2.48
C GLY A 68 3.63 13.04 -1.24
N THR A 69 2.36 13.39 -1.40
CA THR A 69 1.45 13.60 -0.27
C THR A 69 0.18 12.78 -0.44
N ASP A 70 -0.07 11.91 0.54
CA ASP A 70 -1.38 11.31 0.75
C ASP A 70 -2.15 12.15 1.80
N GLU A 71 -2.19 11.71 3.06
CA GLU A 71 -2.57 12.55 4.20
C GLU A 71 -1.38 13.37 4.73
N LYS A 72 -0.20 12.75 4.78
CA LYS A 72 1.10 13.38 5.08
C LYS A 72 2.11 13.06 3.97
N PRO A 73 3.26 13.76 3.93
CA PRO A 73 4.36 13.43 3.04
C PRO A 73 4.86 12.01 3.25
N PHE A 74 4.97 11.24 2.17
CA PHE A 74 5.46 9.86 2.20
C PHE A 74 6.45 9.62 1.05
N LEU A 75 7.26 8.58 1.20
CA LEU A 75 8.17 8.10 0.16
C LEU A 75 8.44 6.61 0.41
N VAL A 76 8.12 5.79 -0.56
CA VAL A 76 8.34 4.33 -0.51
C VAL A 76 9.07 3.87 -1.75
N ARG A 77 9.89 2.83 -1.60
CA ARG A 77 10.58 2.19 -2.71
C ARG A 77 9.75 1.02 -3.23
N LEU A 78 9.61 0.95 -4.54
CA LEU A 78 8.86 -0.07 -5.25
C LEU A 78 9.79 -0.99 -6.07
N GLN A 79 9.29 -2.17 -6.40
CA GLN A 79 9.86 -3.07 -7.40
C GLN A 79 9.59 -2.52 -8.81
N GLY A 80 10.45 -2.87 -9.77
CA GLY A 80 10.37 -2.36 -11.14
C GLY A 80 9.05 -2.69 -11.85
N GLU A 81 8.40 -3.80 -11.48
CA GLU A 81 7.11 -4.20 -12.03
C GLU A 81 6.00 -3.16 -11.79
N ALA A 82 6.07 -2.39 -10.69
CA ALA A 82 5.13 -1.29 -10.46
C ALA A 82 5.28 -0.20 -11.54
N PHE A 83 6.52 0.12 -11.92
CA PHE A 83 6.80 1.07 -12.97
C PHE A 83 6.39 0.55 -14.35
N LEU A 84 6.54 -0.75 -14.61
CA LEU A 84 6.00 -1.35 -15.85
C LEU A 84 4.49 -1.18 -15.96
N LYS A 85 3.74 -1.26 -14.85
CA LYS A 85 2.29 -0.95 -14.87
C LYS A 85 2.01 0.49 -15.28
N PHE A 86 2.82 1.44 -14.80
CA PHE A 86 2.75 2.84 -15.22
C PHE A 86 3.05 3.01 -16.71
N ILE A 87 4.13 2.41 -17.22
CA ILE A 87 4.53 2.54 -18.63
C ILE A 87 3.46 1.97 -19.58
N HIS A 88 2.87 0.83 -19.25
CA HIS A 88 1.91 0.16 -20.14
C HIS A 88 0.51 0.75 -20.09
N HIS A 89 0.11 1.34 -18.97
CA HIS A 89 -1.29 1.69 -18.70
C HIS A 89 -1.48 3.06 -18.05
N GLY A 90 -0.42 3.87 -17.98
CA GLY A 90 -0.42 5.20 -17.38
C GLY A 90 -0.67 5.20 -15.87
N GLU A 91 -1.08 6.36 -15.36
CA GLU A 91 -1.37 6.59 -13.95
C GLU A 91 -2.45 5.64 -13.41
N GLU A 92 -3.53 5.40 -14.15
CA GLU A 92 -4.60 4.50 -13.72
C GLU A 92 -4.09 3.06 -13.53
N GLY A 93 -3.31 2.55 -14.49
CA GLY A 93 -2.77 1.21 -14.40
C GLY A 93 -1.71 1.05 -13.32
N PHE A 94 -0.95 2.11 -13.01
CA PHE A 94 -0.06 2.12 -11.84
C PHE A 94 -0.86 1.88 -10.56
N PHE A 95 -1.89 2.70 -10.29
CA PHE A 95 -2.70 2.56 -9.08
C PHE A 95 -3.46 1.24 -9.02
N ALA A 96 -4.03 0.78 -10.14
CA ALA A 96 -4.68 -0.52 -10.21
C ALA A 96 -3.70 -1.68 -9.97
N GLY A 97 -2.45 -1.52 -10.41
CA GLY A 97 -1.36 -2.47 -10.23
C GLY A 97 -0.94 -2.65 -8.77
N LEU A 98 -0.99 -1.60 -7.96
CA LEU A 98 -0.68 -1.65 -6.52
C LEU A 98 -1.69 -2.51 -5.73
N VAL A 99 -2.94 -2.61 -6.21
CA VAL A 99 -3.97 -3.40 -5.55
C VAL A 99 -3.69 -4.90 -5.74
N PRO A 100 -3.63 -5.70 -4.65
CA PRO A 100 -3.53 -7.15 -4.73
C PRO A 100 -4.63 -7.78 -5.57
N GLU A 101 -4.29 -8.80 -6.34
CA GLU A 101 -5.22 -9.46 -7.26
C GLU A 101 -6.41 -10.08 -6.52
N SER A 102 -6.14 -10.78 -5.40
CA SER A 102 -7.16 -11.33 -4.52
C SER A 102 -8.11 -10.27 -3.95
N ALA A 103 -7.60 -9.07 -3.60
CA ALA A 103 -8.45 -7.96 -3.16
C ALA A 103 -9.35 -7.46 -4.29
N ARG A 104 -8.81 -7.35 -5.51
CA ARG A 104 -9.54 -6.90 -6.70
C ARG A 104 -10.62 -7.89 -7.12
N GLU A 105 -10.31 -9.19 -7.12
CA GLU A 105 -11.28 -10.27 -7.37
C GLU A 105 -12.40 -10.23 -6.36
N LEU A 106 -12.08 -10.14 -5.07
CA LEU A 106 -13.06 -10.08 -3.99
C LEU A 106 -14.03 -8.89 -4.15
N VAL A 107 -13.50 -7.71 -4.49
CA VAL A 107 -14.31 -6.50 -4.75
C VAL A 107 -15.20 -6.67 -5.99
N ASN A 108 -14.64 -7.15 -7.10
CA ASN A 108 -15.34 -7.23 -8.38
C ASN A 108 -16.41 -8.34 -8.40
N GLU A 109 -16.11 -9.52 -7.86
CA GLU A 109 -17.02 -10.66 -7.88
C GLU A 109 -18.18 -10.51 -6.89
N ARG A 110 -17.96 -9.77 -5.79
CA ARG A 110 -18.91 -9.66 -4.69
C ARG A 110 -19.52 -8.27 -4.52
N GLY A 111 -19.06 -7.27 -5.28
CA GLY A 111 -19.51 -5.89 -5.15
C GLY A 111 -19.17 -5.27 -3.79
N LEU A 112 -18.04 -5.68 -3.21
CA LEU A 112 -17.61 -5.24 -1.88
C LEU A 112 -16.88 -3.90 -1.92
N THR A 113 -16.79 -3.23 -0.77
CA THR A 113 -16.12 -1.93 -0.68
C THR A 113 -14.65 -2.10 -0.33
N LEU A 114 -13.78 -1.46 -1.11
CA LEU A 114 -12.34 -1.37 -0.85
C LEU A 114 -11.99 -0.03 -0.20
N ARG A 115 -11.27 -0.07 0.91
CA ARG A 115 -10.65 1.08 1.56
C ARG A 115 -9.14 0.91 1.55
N ARG A 116 -8.41 2.02 1.65
CA ARG A 116 -6.94 2.04 1.68
C ARG A 116 -6.46 2.97 2.80
N GLN A 117 -5.43 2.54 3.52
CA GLN A 117 -4.60 3.39 4.39
C GLN A 117 -3.15 3.08 4.04
N GLY A 118 -2.39 4.07 3.56
CA GLY A 118 -1.00 3.87 3.14
C GLY A 118 -0.81 2.68 2.20
N ASP A 119 -0.10 1.66 2.70
CA ASP A 119 0.24 0.44 1.96
C ASP A 119 -0.67 -0.76 2.31
N ILE A 120 -1.77 -0.52 3.03
CA ILE A 120 -2.75 -1.54 3.40
C ILE A 120 -4.09 -1.27 2.72
N PHE A 121 -4.62 -2.33 2.13
CA PHE A 121 -5.95 -2.41 1.53
C PHE A 121 -6.88 -3.21 2.46
N ALA A 122 -8.07 -2.68 2.72
CA ALA A 122 -9.09 -3.28 3.56
C ALA A 122 -10.37 -3.47 2.74
N VAL A 123 -10.76 -4.72 2.49
CA VAL A 123 -12.02 -5.06 1.81
C VAL A 123 -13.07 -5.39 2.87
N ASP A 124 -14.12 -4.58 2.95
CA ASP A 124 -15.26 -4.86 3.84
C ASP A 124 -15.99 -6.11 3.36
N LEU A 125 -16.15 -7.11 4.23
CA LEU A 125 -16.86 -8.35 3.90
C LEU A 125 -18.38 -8.18 3.95
N ALA A 126 -18.89 -7.01 4.35
CA ALA A 126 -20.31 -6.66 4.42
C ALA A 126 -21.15 -7.67 5.22
N THR A 127 -20.57 -8.21 6.29
CA THR A 127 -21.16 -9.25 7.15
C THR A 127 -20.65 -9.10 8.58
N SER A 128 -21.36 -9.60 9.58
CA SER A 128 -20.89 -9.57 10.98
C SER A 128 -19.99 -10.76 11.33
N TRP A 129 -19.25 -10.66 12.43
CA TRP A 129 -18.53 -11.82 12.97
C TRP A 129 -19.47 -12.98 13.31
N GLU A 130 -20.67 -12.71 13.82
CA GLU A 130 -21.63 -13.77 14.17
C GLU A 130 -22.06 -14.54 12.93
N GLU A 131 -22.28 -13.83 11.82
CA GLU A 131 -22.62 -14.44 10.54
C GLU A 131 -21.48 -15.28 9.97
N ILE A 132 -20.24 -14.76 10.02
CA ILE A 132 -19.04 -15.51 9.60
C ILE A 132 -18.89 -16.78 10.45
N ILE A 133 -18.96 -16.67 11.78
CA ILE A 133 -18.79 -17.80 12.70
C ILE A 133 -19.89 -18.84 12.44
N LYS A 134 -21.14 -18.41 12.27
CA LYS A 134 -22.27 -19.30 11.97
C LYS A 134 -22.07 -20.04 10.64
N ALA A 135 -21.71 -19.32 9.58
CA ALA A 135 -21.47 -19.90 8.26
C ALA A 135 -20.29 -20.89 8.30
N TYR A 136 -19.19 -20.51 8.96
CA TYR A 136 -18.01 -21.34 9.09
C TYR A 136 -18.30 -22.63 9.86
N ARG A 137 -19.08 -22.56 10.95
CA ARG A 137 -19.52 -23.73 11.71
C ARG A 137 -20.40 -24.68 10.90
N ILE A 138 -21.31 -24.15 10.08
CA ILE A 138 -22.20 -24.95 9.23
C ILE A 138 -21.39 -25.71 8.16
N ILE A 139 -20.41 -25.04 7.53
CA ILE A 139 -19.65 -25.60 6.41
C ILE A 139 -18.52 -26.52 6.90
N GLY A 140 -17.76 -26.09 7.90
CA GLY A 140 -16.54 -26.76 8.34
C GLY A 140 -16.71 -27.68 9.55
N GLY A 141 -17.87 -27.64 10.22
CA GLY A 141 -18.13 -28.41 11.44
C GLY A 141 -17.32 -27.96 12.67
N VAL A 142 -16.54 -26.87 12.55
CA VAL A 142 -15.68 -26.31 13.60
C VAL A 142 -16.04 -24.85 13.84
N SER A 143 -15.99 -24.41 15.10
CA SER A 143 -16.21 -22.99 15.42
C SER A 143 -14.98 -22.16 15.05
N LEU A 144 -15.18 -21.03 14.38
CA LEU A 144 -14.17 -20.00 14.24
C LEU A 144 -14.11 -19.22 15.55
N GLU A 145 -12.90 -18.98 16.06
CA GLU A 145 -12.68 -18.17 17.28
C GLU A 145 -11.77 -16.99 16.93
N PRO A 146 -12.36 -15.82 16.60
CA PRO A 146 -11.59 -14.59 16.44
C PRO A 146 -10.87 -14.24 17.74
N LYS A 147 -9.60 -13.83 17.63
CA LYS A 147 -8.75 -13.50 18.78
C LYS A 147 -8.39 -12.04 18.76
N GLN A 148 -8.12 -11.49 19.93
CA GLN A 148 -7.55 -10.16 20.04
C GLN A 148 -6.12 -10.18 19.47
N GLU A 149 -5.86 -9.28 18.54
CA GLU A 149 -4.58 -9.14 17.87
C GLU A 149 -4.11 -7.69 17.99
N THR A 150 -2.88 -7.53 18.47
CA THR A 150 -2.22 -6.23 18.57
C THR A 150 -0.80 -6.34 18.04
N GLY A 151 -0.40 -5.42 17.16
CA GLY A 151 0.98 -5.35 16.67
C GLY A 151 1.11 -5.03 15.19
N PRO A 152 2.34 -5.19 14.64
CA PRO A 152 2.65 -4.79 13.28
C PRO A 152 1.96 -5.68 12.24
N LEU A 153 1.45 -5.05 11.18
CA LEU A 153 0.75 -5.75 10.10
C LEU A 153 1.66 -5.94 8.88
N PHE A 154 1.77 -7.18 8.39
CA PHE A 154 2.52 -7.56 7.18
C PHE A 154 3.97 -7.03 7.11
N GLY A 155 4.60 -6.86 8.28
CA GLY A 155 5.97 -6.33 8.39
C GLY A 155 6.10 -4.86 7.99
N THR A 156 5.00 -4.12 7.94
CA THR A 156 4.95 -2.66 7.71
C THR A 156 4.99 -1.88 9.03
N ARG A 157 4.94 -0.55 8.95
CA ARG A 157 4.78 0.32 10.13
C ARG A 157 3.32 0.47 10.56
N HIS A 158 2.37 -0.19 9.88
CA HIS A 158 0.99 -0.25 10.32
C HIS A 158 0.89 -1.12 11.57
N GLU A 159 0.15 -0.63 12.55
CA GLU A 159 -0.24 -1.37 13.73
C GLU A 159 -1.74 -1.66 13.66
N ILE A 160 -2.12 -2.86 14.07
CA ILE A 160 -3.52 -3.23 14.24
C ILE A 160 -3.84 -3.39 15.72
N GLU A 161 -5.02 -2.94 16.12
CA GLU A 161 -5.67 -3.26 17.39
C GLU A 161 -7.04 -3.80 17.05
N SER A 162 -7.20 -5.13 17.09
CA SER A 162 -8.36 -5.78 16.47
C SER A 162 -8.79 -7.06 17.15
N ILE A 163 -9.95 -7.55 16.69
CA ILE A 163 -10.34 -8.94 16.79
C ILE A 163 -10.27 -9.53 15.38
N GLY A 164 -9.58 -10.65 15.20
CA GLY A 164 -9.35 -11.20 13.87
C GLY A 164 -8.96 -12.67 13.83
N VAL A 165 -8.80 -13.17 12.60
CA VAL A 165 -8.33 -14.52 12.31
C VAL A 165 -7.22 -14.47 11.24
N PRO A 166 -6.14 -15.26 11.38
CA PRO A 166 -4.99 -15.28 10.47
C PRO A 166 -5.25 -16.00 9.14
N SER A 167 -6.35 -16.74 9.04
CA SER A 167 -6.84 -17.32 7.80
C SER A 167 -8.34 -17.57 7.88
N LEU A 168 -9.07 -17.20 6.83
CA LEU A 168 -10.50 -17.48 6.69
C LEU A 168 -10.79 -18.03 5.30
N LYS A 169 -11.39 -19.22 5.24
CA LYS A 169 -11.92 -19.77 3.98
C LYS A 169 -13.39 -19.39 3.84
N ILE A 170 -13.67 -18.42 2.97
CA ILE A 170 -15.02 -17.93 2.69
C ILE A 170 -15.10 -17.54 1.20
N PHE A 171 -16.31 -17.55 0.63
CA PHE A 171 -16.55 -17.19 -0.77
C PHE A 171 -15.78 -18.04 -1.81
N GLY A 172 -15.34 -19.24 -1.43
CA GLY A 172 -14.52 -20.10 -2.29
C GLY A 172 -13.03 -19.71 -2.33
N GLN A 173 -12.61 -18.74 -1.53
CA GLN A 173 -11.24 -18.24 -1.47
C GLN A 173 -10.65 -18.41 -0.06
N SER A 174 -9.32 -18.46 0.02
CA SER A 174 -8.60 -18.44 1.29
C SER A 174 -8.08 -17.03 1.53
N LEU A 175 -8.72 -16.32 2.45
CA LEU A 175 -8.29 -15.01 2.89
C LEU A 175 -7.18 -15.20 3.93
N GLY A 176 -6.16 -14.33 3.87
CA GLY A 176 -5.07 -14.28 4.83
C GLY A 176 -5.60 -13.70 6.14
N PHE A 177 -5.42 -12.40 6.37
CA PHE A 177 -5.87 -11.81 7.62
C PHE A 177 -7.25 -11.16 7.48
N VAL A 178 -8.20 -11.57 8.33
CA VAL A 178 -9.54 -10.97 8.42
C VAL A 178 -9.74 -10.41 9.81
N SER A 179 -10.09 -9.14 9.92
CA SER A 179 -10.14 -8.43 11.21
C SER A 179 -11.19 -7.33 11.24
N SER A 180 -11.72 -7.04 12.43
CA SER A 180 -12.44 -5.81 12.74
C SER A 180 -11.75 -5.10 13.90
N GLY A 181 -11.81 -3.77 13.97
CA GLY A 181 -11.11 -2.98 14.98
C GLY A 181 -10.45 -1.77 14.33
N ARG A 182 -9.22 -1.45 14.74
CA ARG A 182 -8.56 -0.21 14.34
C ARG A 182 -7.21 -0.48 13.69
N LEU A 183 -7.01 0.07 12.50
CA LEU A 183 -5.73 0.08 11.79
C LEU A 183 -5.11 1.48 11.88
N GLN A 184 -3.83 1.55 12.23
CA GLN A 184 -3.11 2.80 12.45
C GLN A 184 -1.77 2.77 11.74
N ALA A 185 -1.35 3.90 11.20
CA ALA A 185 0.00 4.10 10.68
C ALA A 185 0.52 5.50 11.06
N PRO A 186 1.84 5.71 11.17
CA PRO A 186 2.42 6.97 11.66
C PRO A 186 1.98 8.21 10.86
N ASP A 187 1.78 8.03 9.55
CA ASP A 187 1.54 9.10 8.60
C ASP A 187 0.07 9.20 8.13
N HIS A 188 -0.83 8.42 8.74
CA HIS A 188 -2.25 8.36 8.38
C HIS A 188 -3.16 8.48 9.60
N ARG A 189 -4.36 9.04 9.41
CA ARG A 189 -5.44 8.96 10.40
C ARG A 189 -5.87 7.51 10.57
N PRO A 190 -6.22 7.08 11.81
CA PRO A 190 -6.72 5.75 12.05
C PRO A 190 -7.89 5.37 11.14
N LEU A 191 -7.89 4.11 10.71
CA LEU A 191 -8.92 3.50 9.89
C LEU A 191 -9.72 2.54 10.78
N GLU A 192 -10.95 2.92 11.08
CA GLU A 192 -11.89 2.09 11.83
C GLU A 192 -12.54 1.06 10.90
N LEU A 193 -12.38 -0.22 11.27
CA LEU A 193 -12.92 -1.41 10.62
C LEU A 193 -14.11 -1.90 11.45
N GLU A 194 -15.26 -1.24 11.29
CA GLU A 194 -16.47 -1.50 12.09
C GLU A 194 -17.02 -2.92 11.91
N THR A 195 -16.83 -3.48 10.72
CA THR A 195 -17.15 -4.86 10.34
C THR A 195 -15.88 -5.66 10.06
N PRO A 196 -15.94 -7.00 9.97
CA PRO A 196 -14.88 -7.82 9.40
C PRO A 196 -14.40 -7.32 8.02
N HIS A 197 -13.11 -7.00 7.94
CA HIS A 197 -12.43 -6.66 6.69
C HIS A 197 -11.35 -7.69 6.38
N ALA A 198 -11.19 -8.07 5.12
CA ALA A 198 -10.00 -8.76 4.64
C ALA A 198 -8.89 -7.74 4.36
N LEU A 199 -7.73 -7.95 4.98
CA LEU A 199 -6.60 -7.05 4.89
C LEU A 199 -5.54 -7.59 3.92
N PHE A 200 -5.01 -6.70 3.08
CA PHE A 200 -3.99 -7.03 2.09
C PHE A 200 -2.92 -5.95 2.05
N GLN A 201 -1.66 -6.36 1.88
CA GLN A 201 -0.55 -5.44 1.63
C GLN A 201 -0.49 -5.05 0.15
N ALA A 202 -0.20 -3.78 -0.13
CA ALA A 202 0.06 -3.29 -1.48
C ALA A 202 1.14 -4.11 -2.21
N ARG A 203 0.95 -4.35 -3.50
CA ARG A 203 1.92 -5.07 -4.31
C ARG A 203 3.17 -4.22 -4.55
N TYR A 204 4.25 -4.94 -4.85
CA TYR A 204 5.50 -4.35 -5.36
C TYR A 204 6.25 -3.47 -4.37
N LEU A 205 5.99 -3.56 -3.07
CA LEU A 205 6.86 -2.93 -2.07
C LEU A 205 8.24 -3.58 -2.12
N TRP A 206 9.29 -2.78 -2.21
CA TRP A 206 10.66 -3.28 -2.15
C TRP A 206 10.99 -3.81 -0.74
N SER A 207 10.59 -3.07 0.29
CA SER A 207 10.74 -3.49 1.69
C SER A 207 9.54 -3.02 2.50
N PRO A 208 8.67 -3.94 2.96
CA PRO A 208 7.52 -3.62 3.79
C PRO A 208 7.81 -2.75 5.00
N LYS A 209 8.94 -2.97 5.68
CA LYS A 209 9.33 -2.24 6.90
C LYS A 209 9.61 -0.74 6.68
N ASP A 210 9.91 -0.37 5.43
CA ASP A 210 10.20 1.02 5.04
C ASP A 210 8.93 1.70 4.49
N ALA A 211 7.87 0.91 4.27
CA ALA A 211 6.52 1.37 3.96
C ALA A 211 5.80 1.77 5.25
N ASP A 212 4.81 2.65 5.13
CA ASP A 212 3.99 3.04 6.27
C ASP A 212 3.21 1.85 6.79
#